data_AF-A0A329H1P3-F1
#
_entry.id   AF-A0A329H1P3-F1
#
_cell.length_a   1.000
_cell.length_b   1.000
_cell.length_c   1.000
_cell.angle_alpha   90.00
_cell.angle_beta   90.00
_cell.angle_gamma   90.00
#
_symmetry.space_group_name_H-M   'P 1'
#
loop_
_entity.id
_entity.type
_entity.pdbx_description
1 polymer ?
#
loop_
_entity_poly.entity_id
_entity_poly.type
_entity_poly.pdbx_seq_one_letter_code
_entity_poly.pdbx_strand_id
1 'polypeptide(L)'
;MKSLTHKLRIAFLLLFSLSFSNVSLAYESISPESVVHDFYSAYLQDKSGGNEALIKTYVSEHLAKSINDSTMCNYDSDDSIPESKLAKKCSQKHECKQEEDNYSCDWSGIWVETYVNYFTKSQDVLSSWRTNINTFDVTQKGSDSLVDVVLGNGSEPKARFKVSLKKENGSWKIISVTK
;
A
#
# COMPACT_ATOMS: atom_id res chain seq x y z
N MET A 1 31.63 65.15 27.95
CA MET A 1 30.97 63.95 28.53
C MET A 1 30.27 63.21 27.39
N LYS A 2 30.93 62.24 26.75
CA LYS A 2 30.32 61.42 25.70
C LYS A 2 29.89 60.09 26.29
N SER A 3 28.63 59.80 26.01
CA SER A 3 27.73 58.89 26.72
C SER A 3 28.20 57.44 26.74
N LEU A 4 28.14 56.84 27.94
CA LEU A 4 28.31 55.42 28.30
C LEU A 4 27.25 54.49 27.66
N THR A 5 26.57 54.92 26.60
CA THR A 5 25.43 54.23 26.00
C THR A 5 25.77 53.43 24.73
N HIS A 6 26.99 53.59 24.19
CA HIS A 6 27.33 52.97 22.92
C HIS A 6 27.89 51.54 23.03
N LYS A 7 28.39 51.12 24.21
CA LYS A 7 28.96 49.78 24.41
C LYS A 7 27.95 48.72 24.83
N LEU A 8 26.76 49.10 25.31
CA LEU A 8 25.73 48.15 25.75
C LEU A 8 24.81 47.64 24.62
N ARG A 9 24.80 48.30 23.46
CA ARG A 9 23.93 47.90 22.32
C ARG A 9 24.54 46.86 21.38
N ILE A 10 25.87 46.67 21.39
CA ILE A 10 26.54 45.75 20.48
C ILE A 10 26.61 44.32 21.06
N ALA A 11 26.57 44.17 22.39
CA ALA A 11 26.56 42.86 23.04
C ALA A 11 25.20 42.13 22.93
N PHE A 12 24.12 42.83 22.62
CA PHE A 12 22.77 42.22 22.53
C PHE A 12 22.43 41.66 21.15
N LEU A 13 23.25 41.92 20.12
CA LEU A 13 23.02 41.44 18.75
C LEU A 13 23.83 40.18 18.37
N LEU A 14 24.72 39.71 19.24
CA LEU A 14 25.56 38.51 18.99
C LEU A 14 25.07 37.26 19.74
N LEU A 15 23.92 37.31 20.41
CA LEU A 15 23.31 36.16 21.09
C LEU A 15 22.07 35.62 20.37
N PHE A 16 21.72 36.17 19.20
CA PHE A 16 20.57 35.72 18.39
C PHE A 16 20.96 34.80 17.23
N SER A 17 22.15 34.19 17.32
CA SER A 17 22.66 33.25 16.32
C SER A 17 23.12 32.00 17.05
N LEU A 18 22.23 31.00 17.21
CA LEU A 18 22.56 29.55 17.34
C LEU A 18 21.36 28.66 17.76
N SER A 19 20.12 29.01 17.40
CA SER A 19 18.96 28.15 17.68
C SER A 19 18.02 27.99 16.50
N PHE A 20 18.61 27.80 15.30
CA PHE A 20 17.98 26.87 14.35
C PHE A 20 18.47 25.48 14.71
N SER A 21 17.92 24.93 15.80
CA SER A 21 17.91 23.48 15.97
C SER A 21 17.22 22.94 14.72
N ASN A 22 17.99 22.29 13.85
CA ASN A 22 17.40 21.39 12.87
C ASN A 22 16.71 20.30 13.68
N VAL A 23 15.46 20.55 14.08
CA VAL A 23 14.55 19.49 14.51
C VAL A 23 14.31 18.71 13.24
N SER A 24 15.26 17.82 12.92
CA SER A 24 14.99 16.71 12.06
C SER A 24 13.91 15.94 12.81
N LEU A 25 12.65 16.13 12.42
CA LEU A 25 11.60 15.18 12.71
C LEU A 25 12.12 13.86 12.13
N ALA A 26 12.79 13.07 12.96
CA ALA A 26 13.04 11.68 12.68
C ALA A 26 11.64 11.07 12.62
N TYR A 27 11.04 11.08 11.43
CA TYR A 27 9.85 10.33 11.16
C TYR A 27 10.24 8.88 11.41
N GLU A 28 9.75 8.32 12.52
CA GLU A 28 9.96 6.93 12.83
C GLU A 28 9.44 6.14 11.63
N SER A 29 10.36 5.51 10.91
CA SER A 29 9.99 4.82 9.69
C SER A 29 9.17 3.61 10.09
N ILE A 30 7.86 3.67 9.82
CA ILE A 30 6.92 2.57 10.07
C ILE A 30 7.49 1.30 9.42
N SER A 31 7.51 0.21 10.18
CA SER A 31 8.04 -1.06 9.70
C SER A 31 7.17 -1.62 8.57
N PRO A 32 7.73 -2.41 7.63
CA PRO A 32 6.94 -3.05 6.58
C PRO A 32 5.74 -3.84 7.12
N GLU A 33 5.91 -4.59 8.20
CA GLU A 33 4.84 -5.36 8.85
C GLU A 33 3.74 -4.45 9.38
N SER A 34 4.12 -3.34 10.01
CA SER A 34 3.15 -2.37 10.53
C SER A 34 2.35 -1.74 9.38
N VAL A 35 3.01 -1.40 8.27
CA VAL A 35 2.33 -0.90 7.06
C VAL A 35 1.34 -1.93 6.50
N VAL A 36 1.73 -3.21 6.42
CA VAL A 36 0.84 -4.28 5.95
C VAL A 36 -0.31 -4.52 6.92
N HIS A 37 -0.04 -4.55 8.22
CA HIS A 37 -1.04 -4.74 9.26
C HIS A 37 -2.09 -3.62 9.23
N ASP A 38 -1.63 -2.36 9.15
CA ASP A 38 -2.51 -1.19 9.08
C ASP A 38 -3.35 -1.19 7.81
N PHE A 39 -2.75 -1.56 6.67
CA PHE A 39 -3.47 -1.73 5.42
C PHE A 39 -4.61 -2.74 5.57
N TYR A 40 -4.34 -3.97 6.02
CA TYR A 40 -5.39 -4.99 6.17
C TYR A 40 -6.40 -4.61 7.26
N SER A 41 -5.98 -3.95 8.34
CA SER A 41 -6.86 -3.48 9.41
C SER A 41 -7.88 -2.49 8.88
N ALA A 42 -7.45 -1.53 8.06
CA ALA A 42 -8.36 -0.57 7.44
C ALA A 42 -9.17 -1.20 6.29
N TYR A 43 -8.51 -1.99 5.43
CA TYR A 43 -9.11 -2.58 4.23
C TYR A 43 -10.25 -3.54 4.56
N LEU A 44 -10.09 -4.38 5.59
CA LEU A 44 -11.10 -5.38 5.97
C LEU A 44 -12.29 -4.78 6.75
N GLN A 45 -12.11 -3.59 7.30
CA GLN A 45 -13.17 -2.82 7.97
C GLN A 45 -13.96 -1.94 7.00
N ASP A 46 -13.38 -1.63 5.84
CA ASP A 46 -14.04 -0.90 4.78
C ASP A 46 -15.13 -1.76 4.12
N LYS A 47 -16.38 -1.55 4.55
CA LYS A 47 -17.56 -2.21 3.96
C LYS A 47 -17.93 -1.66 2.58
N SER A 48 -17.32 -0.56 2.15
CA SER A 48 -17.57 0.03 0.82
C SER A 48 -16.75 -0.63 -0.30
N GLY A 49 -15.80 -1.50 0.05
CA GLY A 49 -15.11 -2.36 -0.91
C GLY A 49 -14.07 -1.65 -1.78
N GLY A 50 -13.57 -0.47 -1.39
CA GLY A 50 -12.64 0.28 -2.24
C GLY A 50 -12.43 1.74 -1.86
N ASN A 51 -12.00 2.02 -0.64
CA ASN A 51 -11.54 3.35 -0.28
C ASN A 51 -10.29 3.75 -1.11
N GLU A 52 -10.49 4.56 -2.17
CA GLU A 52 -9.43 5.06 -3.05
C GLU A 52 -8.28 5.71 -2.26
N ALA A 53 -8.60 6.45 -1.20
CA ALA A 53 -7.60 7.09 -0.36
C ALA A 53 -6.75 6.05 0.39
N LEU A 54 -7.35 4.94 0.83
CA LEU A 54 -6.63 3.82 1.43
C LEU A 54 -5.69 3.16 0.42
N ILE A 55 -6.19 2.83 -0.77
CA ILE A 55 -5.37 2.23 -1.84
C ILE A 55 -4.19 3.15 -2.18
N LYS A 56 -4.44 4.45 -2.39
CA LYS A 56 -3.39 5.44 -2.67
C LYS A 56 -2.35 5.54 -1.55
N THR A 57 -2.76 5.32 -0.30
CA THR A 57 -1.87 5.42 0.86
C THR A 57 -0.93 4.22 0.95
N TYR A 58 -1.43 3.00 0.73
CA TYR A 58 -0.67 1.78 1.03
C TYR A 58 -0.16 1.02 -0.20
N VAL A 59 -0.79 1.20 -1.37
CA VAL A 59 -0.52 0.42 -2.58
C VAL A 59 0.25 1.27 -3.58
N SER A 60 1.22 0.67 -4.29
CA SER A 60 1.94 1.38 -5.36
C SER A 60 0.99 1.72 -6.51
N GLU A 61 1.25 2.82 -7.21
CA GLU A 61 0.42 3.25 -8.34
C GLU A 61 0.39 2.20 -9.45
N HIS A 62 1.52 1.54 -9.69
CA HIS A 62 1.63 0.47 -10.66
C HIS A 62 0.71 -0.72 -10.32
N LEU A 63 0.76 -1.20 -9.07
CA LEU A 63 -0.10 -2.30 -8.64
C LEU A 63 -1.58 -1.91 -8.67
N ALA A 64 -1.93 -0.72 -8.15
CA ALA A 64 -3.31 -0.23 -8.16
C ALA A 64 -3.87 -0.14 -9.57
N LYS A 65 -3.07 0.36 -10.52
CA LYS A 65 -3.44 0.43 -11.93
C LYS A 65 -3.63 -0.97 -12.53
N SER A 66 -2.73 -1.92 -12.30
CA SER A 66 -2.87 -3.29 -12.82
C SER A 66 -4.13 -4.00 -12.30
N ILE A 67 -4.46 -3.84 -11.01
CA ILE A 67 -5.69 -4.40 -10.43
C ILE A 67 -6.92 -3.75 -11.06
N ASN A 68 -6.94 -2.42 -11.17
CA ASN A 68 -8.04 -1.69 -11.79
C ASN A 68 -8.22 -2.09 -13.26
N ASP A 69 -7.12 -2.17 -14.01
CA ASP A 69 -7.13 -2.57 -15.41
C ASP A 69 -7.68 -3.98 -15.61
N SER A 70 -7.29 -4.93 -14.76
CA SER A 70 -7.84 -6.28 -14.73
C SER A 70 -9.32 -6.28 -14.39
N THR A 71 -9.72 -5.55 -13.36
CA THR A 71 -11.11 -5.52 -12.88
C THR A 71 -12.04 -4.99 -13.96
N MET A 72 -11.66 -3.90 -14.61
CA MET A 72 -12.40 -3.29 -15.72
C MET A 72 -12.64 -4.23 -16.91
N CYS A 73 -11.76 -5.20 -17.13
CA CYS A 73 -11.84 -6.11 -18.25
C CYS A 73 -12.47 -7.46 -17.92
N ASN A 74 -12.60 -7.81 -16.63
CA ASN A 74 -13.12 -9.10 -16.18
C ASN A 74 -14.51 -9.00 -15.51
N TYR A 75 -14.93 -7.81 -15.09
CA TYR A 75 -16.24 -7.57 -14.47
C TYR A 75 -16.99 -6.47 -15.21
N ASP A 76 -18.29 -6.34 -14.96
CA ASP A 76 -19.13 -5.29 -15.53
C ASP A 76 -18.44 -3.94 -15.33
N SER A 77 -18.10 -3.31 -16.45
CA SER A 77 -17.28 -2.11 -16.45
C SER A 77 -18.06 -0.92 -15.93
N ASP A 78 -17.35 0.01 -15.30
CA ASP A 78 -17.91 1.33 -15.02
C ASP A 78 -18.33 2.02 -16.33
N ASP A 79 -19.64 2.27 -16.46
CA ASP A 79 -20.27 2.97 -17.59
C ASP A 79 -19.69 4.38 -17.83
N SER A 80 -18.92 4.92 -16.88
CA SER A 80 -18.19 6.19 -17.02
C SER A 80 -17.06 6.14 -18.07
N ILE A 81 -16.58 4.94 -18.44
CA ILE A 81 -15.51 4.79 -19.42
C ILE A 81 -16.09 4.46 -20.79
N PRO A 82 -15.74 5.24 -21.85
CA PRO A 82 -16.23 4.97 -23.18
C PRO A 82 -15.92 3.54 -23.63
N GLU A 83 -16.96 2.83 -24.07
CA GLU A 83 -16.89 1.43 -24.49
C GLU A 83 -15.74 1.15 -25.48
N SER A 84 -15.50 2.06 -26.43
CA SER A 84 -14.42 1.93 -27.41
C SER A 84 -13.01 1.99 -26.80
N LYS A 85 -12.80 2.76 -25.74
CA LYS A 85 -11.53 2.80 -25.01
C LYS A 85 -11.33 1.53 -24.20
N LEU A 86 -12.39 1.06 -23.56
CA LEU A 86 -12.36 -0.16 -22.79
C LEU A 86 -12.11 -1.38 -23.68
N ALA A 87 -12.85 -1.51 -24.77
CA ALA A 87 -12.67 -2.59 -25.76
C ALA A 87 -11.23 -2.64 -26.27
N LYS A 88 -10.64 -1.49 -26.61
CA LYS A 88 -9.23 -1.43 -27.03
C LYS A 88 -8.27 -1.94 -25.95
N LYS A 89 -8.49 -1.55 -24.70
CA LYS A 89 -7.66 -1.98 -23.56
C LYS A 89 -7.81 -3.48 -23.30
N CYS A 90 -9.03 -3.99 -23.20
CA CYS A 90 -9.32 -5.38 -22.90
C CYS A 90 -9.01 -6.34 -24.07
N SER A 91 -8.90 -5.82 -25.29
CA SER A 91 -8.44 -6.60 -26.45
C SER A 91 -6.93 -6.83 -26.49
N GLN A 92 -6.15 -6.18 -25.62
CA GLN A 92 -4.71 -6.42 -25.54
C GLN A 92 -4.47 -7.89 -25.16
N LYS A 93 -3.48 -8.52 -25.80
CA LYS A 93 -3.16 -9.92 -25.49
C LYS A 93 -2.38 -9.97 -24.18
N HIS A 94 -2.93 -10.68 -23.20
CA HIS A 94 -2.29 -10.98 -21.92
C HIS A 94 -1.86 -12.45 -21.87
N GLU A 95 -0.76 -12.75 -21.18
CA GLU A 95 -0.47 -14.13 -20.79
C GLU A 95 -1.43 -14.51 -19.68
N CYS A 96 -2.11 -15.65 -19.82
CA CYS A 96 -3.06 -16.13 -18.81
C CYS A 96 -2.82 -17.60 -18.50
N LYS A 97 -3.00 -17.97 -17.23
CA LYS A 97 -2.83 -19.31 -16.68
C LYS A 97 -4.11 -19.74 -15.98
N GLN A 98 -4.46 -21.01 -16.17
CA GLN A 98 -5.53 -21.66 -15.44
C GLN A 98 -4.92 -22.73 -14.55
N GLU A 99 -5.17 -22.62 -13.25
CA GLU A 99 -4.77 -23.59 -12.23
C GLU A 99 -6.05 -24.02 -11.50
N GLU A 100 -6.49 -25.26 -11.74
CA GLU A 100 -7.79 -25.77 -11.27
C GLU A 100 -8.95 -24.83 -11.70
N ASP A 101 -9.70 -24.31 -10.74
CA ASP A 101 -10.82 -23.37 -10.94
C ASP A 101 -10.35 -21.89 -10.92
N ASN A 102 -9.05 -21.64 -10.82
CA ASN A 102 -8.49 -20.29 -10.75
C ASN A 102 -7.89 -19.87 -12.10
N TYR A 103 -8.37 -18.75 -12.63
CA TYR A 103 -7.88 -18.17 -13.87
C TYR A 103 -7.19 -16.85 -13.56
N SER A 104 -5.93 -16.68 -13.97
CA SER A 104 -5.14 -15.48 -13.72
C SER A 104 -4.47 -14.97 -14.99
N CYS A 105 -4.37 -13.66 -15.15
CA CYS A 105 -3.72 -13.03 -16.29
C CYS A 105 -2.65 -12.05 -15.83
N ASP A 106 -1.61 -11.89 -16.65
CA ASP A 106 -0.56 -10.90 -16.45
C ASP A 106 -1.01 -9.49 -16.88
N TRP A 107 -1.07 -8.60 -15.91
CA TRP A 107 -1.37 -7.18 -16.08
C TRP A 107 -0.13 -6.36 -15.77
N SER A 108 0.74 -6.23 -16.79
CA SER A 108 2.00 -5.47 -16.70
C SER A 108 2.97 -6.02 -15.63
N GLY A 109 3.17 -7.33 -15.57
CA GLY A 109 4.02 -8.00 -14.59
C GLY A 109 3.30 -8.34 -13.27
N ILE A 110 2.02 -8.02 -13.14
CA ILE A 110 1.18 -8.36 -11.98
C ILE A 110 0.17 -9.43 -12.39
N TRP A 111 0.29 -10.63 -11.83
CA TRP A 111 -0.68 -11.71 -12.03
C TRP A 111 -1.92 -11.46 -11.18
N VAL A 112 -3.06 -11.24 -11.82
CA VAL A 112 -4.34 -10.97 -11.15
C VAL A 112 -5.28 -12.16 -11.39
N GLU A 113 -5.66 -12.82 -10.29
CA GLU A 113 -6.68 -13.87 -10.27
C GLU A 113 -8.06 -13.25 -10.56
N THR A 114 -8.83 -13.91 -11.41
CA THR A 114 -10.20 -13.53 -11.74
C THR A 114 -11.17 -14.08 -10.69
N TYR A 115 -12.33 -13.44 -10.57
CA TYR A 115 -13.42 -13.78 -9.64
C TYR A 115 -13.09 -13.70 -8.14
N VAL A 116 -11.88 -13.31 -7.74
CA VAL A 116 -11.50 -13.14 -6.35
C VAL A 116 -10.93 -11.74 -6.10
N ASN A 117 -11.00 -11.30 -4.85
CA ASN A 117 -10.37 -10.07 -4.42
C ASN A 117 -8.84 -10.21 -4.42
N TYR A 118 -8.12 -9.26 -5.02
CA TYR A 118 -6.66 -9.35 -5.17
C TYR A 118 -5.90 -9.40 -3.83
N PHE A 119 -6.36 -8.68 -2.81
CA PHE A 119 -5.65 -8.57 -1.53
C PHE A 119 -5.98 -9.72 -0.57
N THR A 120 -7.19 -10.27 -0.63
CA THR A 120 -7.59 -11.39 0.26
C THR A 120 -7.52 -12.76 -0.42
N LYS A 121 -7.36 -12.80 -1.75
CA LYS A 121 -7.34 -14.01 -2.58
C LYS A 121 -8.58 -14.89 -2.38
N SER A 122 -9.72 -14.24 -2.12
CA SER A 122 -11.00 -14.86 -1.76
C SER A 122 -12.17 -14.09 -2.37
N GLN A 123 -13.30 -14.77 -2.57
CA GLN A 123 -14.59 -14.14 -2.89
C GLN A 123 -15.21 -13.49 -1.64
N ASP A 124 -15.08 -14.15 -0.49
CA ASP A 124 -15.68 -13.72 0.76
C ASP A 124 -14.63 -13.26 1.77
N VAL A 125 -15.04 -12.31 2.62
CA VAL A 125 -14.27 -11.85 3.78
C VAL A 125 -14.94 -12.35 5.06
N LEU A 126 -14.28 -13.31 5.72
CA LEU A 126 -14.78 -13.91 6.96
C LEU A 126 -14.71 -12.94 8.16
N SER A 127 -15.55 -13.18 9.15
CA SER A 127 -15.62 -12.31 10.34
C SER A 127 -14.32 -12.35 11.14
N SER A 128 -13.71 -13.53 11.32
CA SER A 128 -12.44 -13.65 12.04
C SER A 128 -11.29 -12.90 11.37
N TRP A 129 -11.33 -12.68 10.05
CA TRP A 129 -10.27 -11.97 9.33
C TRP A 129 -10.20 -10.51 9.74
N ARG A 130 -11.34 -9.90 10.08
CA ARG A 130 -11.43 -8.48 10.49
C ARG A 130 -10.84 -8.20 11.86
N THR A 131 -10.75 -9.23 12.72
CA THR A 131 -10.30 -9.10 14.11
C THR A 131 -8.97 -9.80 14.37
N ASN A 132 -8.50 -10.64 13.44
CA ASN A 132 -7.31 -11.46 13.62
C ASN A 132 -6.41 -11.33 12.40
N ILE A 133 -5.56 -10.31 12.44
CA ILE A 133 -4.59 -10.01 11.40
C ILE A 133 -3.22 -10.20 12.04
N ASN A 134 -2.43 -11.14 11.51
CA ASN A 134 -1.07 -11.34 11.97
C ASN A 134 -0.13 -11.11 10.81
N THR A 135 0.87 -10.26 11.02
CA THR A 135 1.92 -9.95 10.05
C THR A 135 3.27 -10.32 10.64
N PHE A 136 4.10 -10.99 9.85
CA PHE A 136 5.42 -11.44 10.28
C PHE A 136 6.42 -11.07 9.20
N ASP A 137 7.50 -10.40 9.58
CA ASP A 137 8.58 -10.13 8.63
C ASP A 137 9.27 -11.43 8.22
N VAL A 138 9.50 -11.55 6.92
CA VAL A 138 10.24 -12.68 6.35
C VAL A 138 11.62 -12.22 5.95
N THR A 139 11.73 -11.09 5.24
CA THR A 139 13.03 -10.57 4.76
C THR A 139 12.90 -9.10 4.35
N GLN A 140 13.78 -8.23 4.88
CA GLN A 140 13.97 -6.87 4.38
C GLN A 140 15.38 -6.73 3.76
N LYS A 141 15.46 -6.21 2.53
CA LYS A 141 16.72 -5.96 1.82
C LYS A 141 16.69 -4.59 1.14
N GLY A 142 17.35 -3.61 1.76
CA GLY A 142 17.43 -2.25 1.21
C GLY A 142 16.05 -1.60 1.09
N SER A 143 15.63 -1.33 -0.14
CA SER A 143 14.32 -0.73 -0.45
C SER A 143 13.20 -1.76 -0.63
N ASP A 144 13.46 -3.05 -0.45
CA ASP A 144 12.49 -4.12 -0.68
C ASP A 144 12.22 -4.87 0.64
N SER A 145 10.98 -5.30 0.84
CA SER A 145 10.58 -6.16 1.96
C SER A 145 9.56 -7.20 1.54
N LEU A 146 9.52 -8.31 2.26
CA LEU A 146 8.54 -9.38 2.13
C LEU A 146 7.95 -9.69 3.51
N VAL A 147 6.63 -9.55 3.62
CA VAL A 147 5.86 -9.75 4.84
C VAL A 147 4.89 -10.90 4.64
N ASP A 148 4.89 -11.87 5.56
CA ASP A 148 3.87 -12.91 5.61
C ASP A 148 2.64 -12.40 6.36
N VAL A 149 1.46 -12.66 5.82
CA VAL A 149 0.18 -12.30 6.44
C VAL A 149 -0.64 -13.55 6.69
N VAL A 150 -1.26 -13.60 7.87
CA VAL A 150 -2.25 -14.61 8.24
C VAL A 150 -3.51 -13.90 8.71
N LEU A 151 -4.60 -14.08 7.96
CA LEU A 151 -5.93 -13.61 8.35
C LEU A 151 -6.73 -14.75 8.99
N GLY A 152 -7.42 -14.44 10.09
CA GLY A 152 -8.29 -15.37 10.81
C GLY A 152 -7.60 -16.19 11.89
N ASN A 153 -8.41 -16.76 12.77
CA ASN A 153 -7.97 -17.67 13.83
C ASN A 153 -9.07 -18.71 14.13
N GLY A 154 -8.77 -19.67 15.02
CA GLY A 154 -9.78 -20.62 15.49
C GLY A 154 -10.28 -21.59 14.41
N SER A 155 -11.61 -21.74 14.33
CA SER A 155 -12.32 -22.73 13.50
C SER A 155 -12.66 -22.26 12.07
N GLU A 156 -12.54 -20.97 11.78
CA GLU A 156 -12.72 -20.46 10.42
C GLU A 156 -11.45 -20.68 9.56
N PRO A 157 -11.57 -20.87 8.23
CA PRO A 157 -10.42 -20.96 7.34
C PRO A 157 -9.49 -19.75 7.47
N LYS A 158 -8.19 -20.02 7.54
CA LYS A 158 -7.15 -18.99 7.53
C LYS A 158 -6.75 -18.67 6.09
N ALA A 159 -6.65 -17.39 5.76
CA ALA A 159 -5.96 -16.96 4.55
C ALA A 159 -4.50 -16.69 4.86
N ARG A 160 -3.61 -17.14 3.97
CA ARG A 160 -2.16 -16.93 4.06
C ARG A 160 -1.65 -16.42 2.73
N PHE A 161 -0.84 -15.38 2.79
CA PHE A 161 -0.22 -14.81 1.60
C PHE A 161 1.02 -14.01 1.99
N LYS A 162 1.88 -13.81 0.98
CA LYS A 162 3.09 -13.00 1.05
C LYS A 162 2.81 -11.66 0.40
N VAL A 163 3.25 -10.59 1.06
CA VAL A 163 3.08 -9.21 0.61
C VAL A 163 4.46 -8.62 0.36
N SER A 164 4.75 -8.29 -0.90
CA SER A 164 6.00 -7.61 -1.24
C SER A 164 5.78 -6.10 -1.14
N LEU A 165 6.74 -5.42 -0.51
CA LEU A 165 6.75 -3.97 -0.38
C LEU A 165 8.00 -3.38 -0.99
N LYS A 166 7.87 -2.16 -1.50
CA LYS A 166 8.98 -1.32 -1.94
C LYS A 166 8.92 0.04 -1.28
N LYS A 167 10.09 0.57 -0.90
CA LYS A 167 10.20 1.92 -0.36
C LYS A 167 10.21 2.93 -1.49
N GLU A 168 9.15 3.72 -1.59
CA GLU A 168 8.94 4.76 -2.60
C GLU A 168 8.76 6.10 -1.88
N ASN A 169 9.59 7.09 -2.24
CA ASN A 169 9.55 8.44 -1.63
C ASN A 169 9.58 8.42 -0.08
N GLY A 170 10.33 7.49 0.50
CA GLY A 170 10.49 7.34 1.94
C GLY A 170 9.41 6.50 2.64
N SER A 171 8.36 6.08 1.93
CA SER A 171 7.25 5.28 2.48
C SER A 171 7.21 3.87 1.87
N TRP A 172 6.79 2.87 2.64
CA TRP A 172 6.57 1.53 2.09
C TRP A 172 5.26 1.47 1.31
N LYS A 173 5.30 0.85 0.14
CA LYS A 173 4.16 0.60 -0.73
C LYS A 173 4.06 -0.88 -1.05
N ILE A 174 2.86 -1.43 -0.96
CA ILE A 174 2.57 -2.79 -1.40
C ILE A 174 2.70 -2.82 -2.93
N ILE A 175 3.53 -3.73 -3.44
CA ILE A 175 3.78 -3.91 -4.88
C ILE A 175 3.26 -5.24 -5.41
N SER A 176 3.03 -6.23 -4.55
CA SER A 176 2.36 -7.49 -4.92
C SER A 176 1.82 -8.25 -3.71
N VAL A 177 0.80 -9.08 -3.94
CA VAL A 177 0.29 -10.07 -2.98
C VAL A 177 0.19 -11.43 -3.67
N THR A 178 0.82 -12.46 -3.10
CA THR A 178 0.84 -13.84 -3.65
C THR A 178 0.53 -14.86 -2.55
N LYS A 179 0.02 -16.05 -2.89
CA LYS A 179 -0.10 -17.16 -1.91
C LYS A 179 1.28 -17.72 -1.56
#